data_AF-A0A3D2I7J3-F1
#
_entry.id   AF-A0A3D2I7J3-F1
#
_cell.length_a   1.000
_cell.length_b   1.000
_cell.length_c   1.000
_cell.angle_alpha   90.00
_cell.angle_beta   90.00
_cell.angle_gamma   90.00
#
_symmetry.space_group_name_H-M   'P 1'
#
loop_
_entity.id
_entity.type
_entity.pdbx_description
1 polymer ?
#
loop_
_entity_poly.entity_id
_entity_poly.type
_entity_poly.pdbx_seq_one_letter_code
_entity_poly.pdbx_strand_id
1 'polypeptide(L)'
;NRAPALRLITPEERWGFTDGHMGRYEENLAADCGDFLLRRSDGMFAYQLAVVVDDAAMGVTEVVRGADLLDSTPRQLYLYYLLGLTPPVFYHFPLLLTAEGRRLSKRDGAVGLDSLQDRLPPEEILGRLAFLARFNPSAAPKTAAELLADFAWEKVPRQDIRIPAGLFC
;
A
#
# COMPACT_ATOMS: atom_id res chain seq x y z
N ASN A 1 19.79 -31.37 -6.53
CA ASN A 1 18.71 -30.85 -7.40
C ASN A 1 17.86 -29.86 -6.65
N ARG A 2 17.98 -28.57 -6.96
CA ARG A 2 17.08 -27.53 -6.44
C ARG A 2 15.89 -27.44 -7.40
N ALA A 3 14.66 -27.41 -6.87
CA ALA A 3 13.48 -27.27 -7.72
C ALA A 3 13.54 -25.95 -8.50
N PRO A 4 13.14 -25.91 -9.79
CA PRO A 4 13.10 -24.67 -10.54
C PRO A 4 12.05 -23.72 -9.94
N ALA A 5 12.24 -22.42 -10.15
CA ALA A 5 11.22 -21.44 -9.81
C ALA A 5 10.06 -21.49 -10.82
N LEU A 6 8.84 -21.28 -10.35
CA LEU A 6 7.66 -21.14 -11.19
C LEU A 6 7.43 -19.67 -11.50
N ARG A 7 7.24 -19.34 -12.78
CA ARG A 7 6.89 -18.01 -13.26
C ARG A 7 5.58 -18.06 -14.05
N LEU A 8 4.84 -16.97 -14.01
CA LEU A 8 3.71 -16.74 -14.90
C LEU A 8 4.21 -16.03 -16.15
N ILE A 9 3.86 -16.56 -17.32
CA ILE A 9 4.09 -15.87 -18.59
C ILE A 9 3.01 -14.81 -18.75
N THR A 10 3.43 -13.57 -18.93
CA THR A 10 2.51 -12.42 -19.07
C THR A 10 2.14 -12.16 -20.52
N PRO A 11 0.87 -11.82 -20.82
CA PRO A 11 0.46 -11.47 -22.18
C PRO A 11 0.88 -10.05 -22.54
N GLU A 12 1.02 -9.78 -23.85
CA GLU A 12 1.20 -8.44 -24.42
C GLU A 12 -0.14 -7.69 -24.44
N GLU A 13 -0.69 -7.46 -23.24
CA GLU A 13 -2.01 -6.86 -23.03
C GLU A 13 -1.95 -5.78 -21.95
N ARG A 14 -2.81 -4.77 -22.09
CA ARG A 14 -3.00 -3.73 -21.08
C ARG A 14 -3.96 -4.18 -20.01
N TRP A 15 -3.48 -4.21 -18.78
CA TRP A 15 -4.26 -4.50 -17.59
C TRP A 15 -4.23 -3.29 -16.66
N GLY A 16 -5.36 -2.99 -16.04
CA GLY A 16 -5.49 -1.78 -15.25
C GLY A 16 -6.81 -1.69 -14.51
N PHE A 17 -6.91 -0.67 -13.67
CA PHE A 17 -8.03 -0.46 -12.78
C PHE A 17 -8.16 1.02 -12.45
N THR A 18 -9.32 1.39 -11.91
CA THR A 18 -9.50 2.70 -11.29
C THR A 18 -9.31 2.53 -9.80
N ASP A 19 -8.20 3.04 -9.27
CA ASP A 19 -7.96 3.10 -7.83
C ASP A 19 -8.94 4.06 -7.17
N GLY A 20 -9.45 3.68 -6.00
CA GLY A 20 -10.40 4.48 -5.24
C GLY A 20 -9.83 5.82 -4.76
N HIS A 21 -8.51 6.01 -4.75
CA HIS A 21 -7.85 7.26 -4.37
C HIS A 21 -6.95 7.85 -5.46
N MET A 22 -6.07 7.03 -6.06
CA MET A 22 -5.04 7.44 -7.01
C MET A 22 -5.55 7.61 -8.46
N GLY A 23 -6.77 7.17 -8.75
CA GLY A 23 -7.37 7.27 -10.09
C GLY A 23 -6.99 6.11 -11.01
N ARG A 24 -7.13 6.32 -12.33
CA ARG A 24 -6.89 5.28 -13.34
C ARG A 24 -5.40 4.92 -13.42
N TYR A 25 -5.09 3.63 -13.31
CA TYR A 25 -3.75 3.08 -13.50
C TYR A 25 -3.81 1.88 -14.44
N GLU A 26 -2.86 1.78 -15.38
CA GLU A 26 -2.75 0.66 -16.31
C GLU A 26 -1.32 0.45 -16.78
N GLU A 27 -0.98 -0.81 -17.07
CA GLU A 27 0.32 -1.25 -17.58
C GLU A 27 0.13 -2.32 -18.64
N ASN A 28 1.08 -2.42 -19.57
CA ASN A 28 1.25 -3.60 -20.40
C ASN A 28 2.03 -4.66 -19.60
N LEU A 29 1.42 -5.82 -19.38
CA LEU A 29 2.01 -6.83 -18.49
C LEU A 29 3.34 -7.39 -19.02
N ALA A 30 3.45 -7.66 -20.32
CA ALA A 30 4.70 -8.15 -20.89
C ALA A 30 5.78 -7.07 -20.95
N ALA A 31 5.44 -5.86 -21.42
CA ALA A 31 6.43 -4.80 -21.66
C ALA A 31 6.88 -4.09 -20.37
N ASP A 32 5.97 -3.85 -19.42
CA ASP A 32 6.26 -3.04 -18.22
C ASP A 32 6.65 -3.92 -17.01
N CYS A 33 6.10 -5.13 -16.91
CA CYS A 33 6.36 -6.04 -15.78
C CYS A 33 7.26 -7.23 -16.14
N GLY A 34 6.96 -7.88 -17.27
CA GLY A 34 7.51 -9.17 -17.66
C GLY A 34 7.07 -10.34 -16.78
N ASP A 35 7.55 -11.54 -17.13
CA ASP A 35 7.23 -12.79 -16.45
C ASP A 35 7.64 -12.78 -14.97
N PHE A 36 6.65 -12.81 -14.08
CA PHE A 36 6.87 -12.70 -12.65
C PHE A 36 6.80 -14.05 -11.93
N LEU A 37 7.45 -14.12 -10.76
CA LEU A 37 7.50 -15.32 -9.94
C LEU A 37 6.12 -15.63 -9.32
N LEU A 38 5.75 -16.91 -9.33
CA LEU A 38 4.67 -17.47 -8.53
C LEU A 38 5.21 -18.27 -7.34
N ARG A 39 6.31 -19.00 -7.55
CA ARG A 39 6.96 -19.80 -6.51
C ARG A 39 8.47 -19.81 -6.70
N ARG A 40 9.20 -19.52 -5.63
CA ARG A 40 10.66 -19.55 -5.60
C ARG A 40 11.19 -20.98 -5.55
N SER A 41 12.47 -21.15 -5.87
CA SER A 41 13.17 -22.44 -5.84
C SER A 41 13.37 -23.02 -4.43
N ASP A 42 13.17 -22.22 -3.39
CA ASP A 42 13.12 -22.65 -1.99
C ASP A 42 11.70 -23.05 -1.53
N GLY A 43 10.72 -23.04 -2.43
CA GLY A 43 9.36 -23.48 -2.17
C GLY A 43 8.40 -22.38 -1.70
N MET A 44 8.89 -21.18 -1.38
CA MET A 44 8.05 -20.06 -0.95
C MET A 44 7.24 -19.47 -2.11
N PHE A 45 5.96 -19.22 -1.89
CA PHE A 45 5.12 -18.48 -2.84
C PHE A 45 5.52 -17.01 -2.89
N ALA A 46 5.49 -16.44 -4.09
CA ALA A 46 5.77 -15.04 -4.31
C ALA A 46 4.57 -14.18 -3.91
N TYR A 47 4.85 -12.93 -3.53
CA TYR A 47 3.86 -11.96 -3.07
C TYR A 47 2.63 -11.86 -3.98
N GLN A 48 2.83 -11.83 -5.31
CA GLN A 48 1.74 -11.67 -6.26
C GLN A 48 0.69 -12.78 -6.16
N LEU A 49 1.12 -14.03 -6.01
CA LEU A 49 0.20 -15.16 -5.89
C LEU A 49 -0.36 -15.30 -4.47
N ALA A 50 0.48 -15.15 -3.45
CA ALA A 50 0.08 -15.34 -2.06
C ALA A 50 -1.06 -14.38 -1.68
N VAL A 51 -0.91 -13.08 -1.97
CA VAL A 51 -1.92 -12.08 -1.61
C VAL A 51 -3.24 -12.31 -2.34
N VAL A 52 -3.21 -12.61 -3.65
CA VAL A 52 -4.45 -12.84 -4.42
C VAL A 52 -5.25 -14.02 -3.87
N VAL A 53 -4.57 -15.11 -3.51
CA VAL A 53 -5.23 -16.30 -2.97
C VAL A 53 -5.76 -16.03 -1.55
N ASP A 54 -4.97 -15.38 -0.70
CA ASP A 54 -5.35 -15.10 0.68
C ASP A 54 -6.49 -14.08 0.77
N ASP A 55 -6.43 -12.97 0.02
CA ASP A 55 -7.48 -11.95 -0.04
C ASP A 55 -8.82 -12.58 -0.48
N ALA A 56 -8.79 -13.41 -1.53
CA ALA A 56 -9.98 -14.10 -2.02
C ALA A 56 -10.53 -15.12 -1.00
N ALA A 57 -9.65 -15.90 -0.37
CA ALA A 57 -10.04 -16.90 0.63
C ALA A 57 -10.62 -16.26 1.90
N MET A 58 -10.13 -15.07 2.27
CA MET A 58 -10.60 -14.31 3.44
C MET A 58 -11.83 -13.43 3.11
N GLY A 59 -12.21 -13.30 1.84
CA GLY A 59 -13.32 -12.45 1.42
C GLY A 59 -13.04 -10.95 1.58
N VAL A 60 -11.79 -10.53 1.37
CA VAL A 60 -11.40 -9.12 1.39
C VAL A 60 -12.16 -8.37 0.29
N THR A 61 -12.82 -7.29 0.67
CA THR A 61 -13.62 -6.46 -0.24
C THR A 61 -12.92 -5.16 -0.63
N GLU A 62 -12.09 -4.62 0.27
CA GLU A 62 -11.30 -3.41 0.05
C GLU A 62 -9.85 -3.63 0.53
N VAL A 63 -8.90 -3.36 -0.36
CA VAL A 63 -7.46 -3.38 -0.05
C VAL A 63 -6.97 -1.94 0.03
N VAL A 64 -6.54 -1.54 1.23
CA VAL A 64 -5.88 -0.24 1.46
C VAL A 64 -4.40 -0.48 1.73
N ARG A 65 -3.52 0.02 0.86
CA ARG A 65 -2.06 -0.19 0.96
C ARG A 65 -1.26 1.01 0.45
N GLY A 66 0.06 0.99 0.61
CA GLY A 66 0.92 2.08 0.15
C GLY A 66 1.01 2.18 -1.38
N ALA A 67 1.17 3.41 -1.89
CA ALA A 67 1.30 3.71 -3.32
C ALA A 67 2.53 3.10 -4.00
N ASP A 68 3.50 2.62 -3.22
CA ASP A 68 4.62 1.82 -3.70
C ASP A 68 4.20 0.47 -4.30
N LEU A 69 2.96 0.03 -4.06
CA LEU A 69 2.40 -1.21 -4.58
C LEU A 69 1.38 -1.00 -5.71
N LEU A 70 1.22 0.24 -6.21
CA LEU A 70 0.27 0.58 -7.26
C LEU A 70 0.51 -0.25 -8.54
N ASP A 71 1.78 -0.37 -8.93
CA ASP A 71 2.28 -1.17 -10.06
C ASP A 71 2.08 -2.68 -9.88
N SER A 72 1.89 -3.17 -8.66
CA SER A 72 1.64 -4.60 -8.41
C SER A 72 0.20 -4.99 -8.78
N THR A 73 -0.71 -4.03 -8.78
CA THR A 73 -2.14 -4.30 -8.92
C THR A 73 -2.53 -4.88 -10.29
N PRO A 74 -2.04 -4.39 -11.45
CA PRO A 74 -2.35 -5.02 -12.74
C PRO A 74 -1.99 -6.51 -12.80
N ARG A 75 -0.83 -6.90 -12.26
CA ARG A 75 -0.38 -8.30 -12.16
C ARG A 75 -1.30 -9.13 -11.28
N GLN A 76 -1.76 -8.57 -10.16
CA GLN A 76 -2.70 -9.25 -9.25
C GLN A 76 -4.07 -9.41 -9.89
N LEU A 77 -4.58 -8.39 -10.59
CA LEU A 77 -5.85 -8.45 -11.31
C LEU A 77 -5.82 -9.53 -12.40
N TYR A 78 -4.69 -9.67 -13.10
CA TYR A 78 -4.51 -10.75 -14.05
C TYR A 78 -4.56 -12.14 -13.37
N LEU A 79 -3.96 -12.29 -12.19
CA LEU A 79 -4.08 -13.52 -11.41
C LEU A 79 -5.52 -13.78 -10.94
N TYR A 80 -6.24 -12.77 -10.46
CA TYR A 80 -7.66 -12.89 -10.12
C TYR A 80 -8.47 -13.43 -11.31
N TYR A 81 -8.24 -12.87 -12.50
CA TYR A 81 -8.87 -13.34 -13.74
C TYR A 81 -8.54 -14.80 -14.06
N LEU A 82 -7.25 -15.17 -14.06
CA LEU A 82 -6.82 -16.54 -14.37
C LEU A 82 -7.37 -17.57 -13.39
N LEU A 83 -7.54 -17.20 -12.13
CA LEU A 83 -8.05 -18.06 -11.07
C LEU A 83 -9.58 -18.06 -10.97
N GLY A 84 -10.28 -17.24 -11.77
CA GLY A 84 -11.74 -17.09 -11.70
C GLY A 84 -12.22 -16.49 -10.37
N LEU A 85 -11.40 -15.65 -9.74
CA LEU A 85 -11.66 -15.02 -8.45
C LEU A 85 -12.15 -13.57 -8.64
N THR A 86 -12.96 -13.08 -7.70
CA THR A 86 -13.42 -11.69 -7.70
C THR A 86 -12.38 -10.80 -7.01
N PRO A 87 -11.84 -9.77 -7.69
CA PRO A 87 -10.88 -8.86 -7.06
C PRO A 87 -11.59 -7.89 -6.10
N PRO A 88 -10.89 -7.44 -5.02
CA PRO A 88 -11.37 -6.36 -4.17
C PRO A 88 -11.28 -5.01 -4.89
N VAL A 89 -11.89 -3.99 -4.29
CA VAL A 89 -11.59 -2.59 -4.63
C VAL A 89 -10.25 -2.22 -4.02
N PHE A 90 -9.41 -1.49 -4.76
CA PHE A 90 -8.09 -1.08 -4.30
C PHE A 90 -8.06 0.42 -4.01
N TYR A 91 -7.40 0.78 -2.92
CA TYR A 91 -7.02 2.15 -2.57
C TYR A 91 -5.54 2.18 -2.25
N HIS A 92 -4.83 3.12 -2.86
CA HIS A 92 -3.41 3.32 -2.61
C HIS A 92 -3.16 4.64 -1.86
N PHE A 93 -2.58 4.55 -0.67
CA PHE A 93 -2.27 5.68 0.20
C PHE A 93 -0.90 6.27 -0.16
N PRO A 94 -0.75 7.61 -0.24
CA PRO A 94 0.52 8.25 -0.57
C PRO A 94 1.63 7.90 0.43
N LEU A 95 2.89 7.92 -0.01
CA LEU A 95 4.00 7.59 0.88
C LEU A 95 4.32 8.74 1.83
N LEU A 96 4.75 8.40 3.03
CA LEU A 96 5.35 9.36 3.94
C LEU A 96 6.84 9.53 3.62
N LEU A 97 7.27 10.79 3.52
CA LEU A 97 8.65 11.18 3.25
C LEU A 97 9.20 12.00 4.43
N THR A 98 10.52 12.01 4.59
CA THR A 98 11.20 12.94 5.51
C THR A 98 10.94 14.40 5.09
N ALA A 99 11.29 15.35 5.97
CA ALA A 99 11.22 16.77 5.65
C ALA A 99 12.03 17.14 4.38
N GLU A 100 13.13 16.42 4.13
CA GLU A 100 13.98 16.57 2.93
C GLU A 100 13.43 15.84 1.69
N GLY A 101 12.28 15.15 1.80
CA GLY A 101 11.65 14.45 0.69
C GLY A 101 12.23 13.06 0.40
N ARG A 102 12.98 12.46 1.34
CA ARG A 102 13.48 11.08 1.20
C ARG A 102 12.43 10.09 1.68
N ARG A 103 12.38 8.90 1.09
CA ARG A 103 11.53 7.81 1.61
C ARG A 103 11.97 7.47 3.03
N LEU A 104 10.99 7.27 3.92
CA LEU A 104 11.29 6.77 5.26
C LEU A 104 11.84 5.35 5.12
N SER A 105 13.09 5.16 5.55
CA SER A 105 13.68 3.84 5.68
C SER A 105 13.99 3.57 7.14
N LYS A 106 13.83 2.30 7.57
CA LYS A 106 14.23 1.85 8.91
C LYS A 106 15.73 2.10 9.21
N ARG A 107 16.54 2.36 8.17
CA ARG A 107 17.98 2.59 8.28
C ARG A 107 18.34 4.05 8.58
N ASP A 108 17.48 5.00 8.23
CA ASP A 108 17.78 6.43 8.34
C ASP A 108 17.49 7.02 9.73
N GLY A 109 17.25 6.17 10.74
CA GLY A 109 16.84 6.62 12.08
C GLY A 109 15.48 7.32 12.08
N ALA A 110 14.69 7.16 11.01
CA ALA A 110 13.29 7.57 10.98
C ALA A 110 12.58 6.95 12.19
N VAL A 111 11.89 7.78 12.97
CA VAL A 111 11.30 7.36 14.24
C VAL A 111 10.29 6.24 13.96
N GLY A 112 10.68 5.02 14.32
CA GLY A 112 9.80 3.86 14.23
C GLY A 112 8.62 4.02 15.19
N LEU A 113 7.53 3.31 14.91
CA LEU A 113 6.35 3.35 15.76
C LEU A 113 6.68 3.01 17.23
N ASP A 114 7.54 2.02 17.46
CA ASP A 114 7.98 1.63 18.82
C ASP A 114 8.60 2.84 19.56
N SER A 115 9.50 3.57 18.89
CA SER A 115 10.13 4.75 19.50
C SER A 115 9.16 5.91 19.70
N LEU A 116 8.08 6.02 18.91
CA LEU A 116 7.03 7.01 19.13
C LEU A 116 6.18 6.61 20.34
N GLN A 117 5.83 5.33 20.47
CA GLN A 117 5.01 4.81 21.56
C GLN A 117 5.69 4.94 22.94
N ASP A 118 7.02 4.92 22.98
CA ASP A 118 7.78 5.19 24.21
C ASP A 118 7.68 6.64 24.69
N ARG A 119 7.28 7.58 23.81
CA ARG A 119 7.36 9.03 24.06
C ARG A 119 6.02 9.75 23.97
N LEU A 120 5.09 9.22 23.20
CA LEU A 120 3.83 9.87 22.84
C LEU A 120 2.67 8.89 23.09
N PRO A 121 1.54 9.38 23.64
CA PRO A 121 0.34 8.56 23.75
C PRO A 121 -0.22 8.23 22.35
N PRO A 122 -0.94 7.10 22.19
CA PRO A 122 -1.49 6.67 20.91
C PRO A 122 -2.34 7.74 20.22
N GLU A 123 -3.13 8.50 20.97
CA GLU A 123 -4.02 9.54 20.47
C GLU A 123 -3.24 10.68 19.82
N GLU A 124 -2.05 10.99 20.33
CA GLU A 124 -1.18 12.03 19.77
C GLU A 124 -0.52 11.54 18.48
N ILE A 125 -0.09 10.28 18.42
CA ILE A 125 0.42 9.66 17.20
C ILE A 125 -0.67 9.66 16.12
N LEU A 126 -1.88 9.19 16.46
CA LEU A 126 -3.03 9.18 15.54
C LEU A 126 -3.43 10.58 15.10
N GLY A 127 -3.49 11.54 16.02
CA GLY A 127 -3.81 12.94 15.73
C GLY A 127 -2.84 13.57 14.73
N ARG A 128 -1.53 13.37 14.93
CA ARG A 128 -0.45 13.84 14.04
C ARG A 128 -0.49 13.14 12.66
N LEU A 129 -0.73 11.82 12.60
CA LEU A 129 -0.87 11.10 11.32
C LEU A 129 -2.12 11.52 10.53
N ALA A 130 -3.26 11.69 11.21
CA ALA A 130 -4.49 12.17 10.59
C ALA A 130 -4.39 13.62 10.09
N PHE A 131 -3.60 14.45 10.79
CA PHE A 131 -3.28 15.80 10.35
C PHE A 131 -2.47 15.80 9.05
N LEU A 132 -1.45 14.95 8.95
CA LEU A 132 -0.69 14.75 7.71
C LEU A 132 -1.60 14.27 6.56
N ALA A 133 -2.52 13.38 6.86
CA ALA A 133 -3.53 12.87 5.93
C ALA A 133 -4.71 13.83 5.70
N ARG A 134 -4.71 15.01 6.31
CA ARG A 134 -5.69 16.12 6.15
C ARG A 134 -7.13 15.83 6.57
N PHE A 135 -7.37 14.75 7.32
CA PHE A 135 -8.68 14.50 7.92
C PHE A 135 -8.73 14.81 9.43
N ASN A 136 -7.65 15.37 9.99
CA ASN A 136 -7.68 16.10 11.25
C ASN A 136 -7.21 17.55 10.99
N PRO A 137 -8.01 18.60 11.24
CA PRO A 137 -7.65 19.99 10.91
C PRO A 137 -6.47 20.53 11.72
N SER A 138 -6.09 19.85 12.81
CA SER A 138 -4.91 20.17 13.62
C SER A 138 -4.17 18.89 14.00
N ALA A 139 -2.92 18.97 14.45
CA ALA A 139 -2.19 17.83 14.99
C ALA A 139 -2.63 17.43 16.42
N ALA A 140 -3.79 17.94 16.89
CA ALA A 140 -4.29 17.65 18.23
C ALA A 140 -4.60 16.14 18.39
N PRO A 141 -4.37 15.58 19.59
CA PRO A 141 -4.66 14.18 19.86
C PRO A 141 -6.11 13.82 19.57
N LYS A 142 -6.33 12.67 18.93
CA LYS A 142 -7.65 12.08 18.69
C LYS A 142 -7.55 10.55 18.73
N THR A 143 -8.60 9.92 19.24
CA THR A 143 -8.78 8.48 19.14
C THR A 143 -9.13 8.08 17.70
N ALA A 144 -8.93 6.80 17.37
CA ALA A 144 -9.37 6.26 16.07
C ALA A 144 -10.89 6.45 15.87
N ALA A 145 -11.70 6.26 16.92
CA ALA A 145 -13.16 6.40 16.86
C ALA A 145 -13.60 7.84 16.53
N GLU A 146 -12.94 8.85 17.10
CA GLU A 146 -13.23 10.26 16.79
C GLU A 146 -12.84 10.61 15.35
N LEU A 147 -11.75 10.02 14.84
CA LEU A 147 -11.28 10.25 13.48
C LEU A 147 -12.18 9.64 12.40
N LEU A 148 -12.93 8.58 12.72
CA LEU A 148 -13.84 7.93 11.76
C LEU A 148 -14.87 8.89 11.18
N ALA A 149 -15.41 9.80 12.01
CA ALA A 149 -16.40 10.78 11.57
C ALA A 149 -15.81 11.83 10.60
N ASP A 150 -14.49 12.05 10.67
CA ASP A 150 -13.79 13.05 9.88
C ASP A 150 -13.14 12.47 8.62
N PHE A 151 -12.95 11.15 8.54
CA PHE A 151 -12.29 10.49 7.42
C PHE A 151 -13.09 10.62 6.11
N ALA A 152 -12.41 11.02 5.05
CA ALA A 152 -12.91 10.97 3.67
C ALA A 152 -11.70 10.92 2.72
N TRP A 153 -11.74 10.04 1.72
CA TRP A 153 -10.63 9.86 0.77
C TRP A 153 -10.31 11.14 0.01
N GLU A 154 -11.31 11.96 -0.27
CA GLU A 154 -11.16 13.24 -0.97
C GLU A 154 -10.30 14.24 -0.21
N LYS A 155 -10.19 14.10 1.12
CA LYS A 155 -9.32 14.93 1.96
C LYS A 155 -7.86 14.49 1.86
N VAL A 156 -7.62 13.19 1.71
CA VAL A 156 -6.29 12.61 1.70
C VAL A 156 -5.50 13.15 0.49
N PRO A 157 -4.23 13.55 0.65
CA PRO A 157 -3.39 13.92 -0.48
C PRO A 157 -3.23 12.76 -1.48
N ARG A 158 -3.17 13.05 -2.78
CA ARG A 158 -2.77 12.07 -3.80
C ARG A 158 -1.26 12.03 -4.04
N GLN A 159 -0.55 13.04 -3.55
CA GLN A 159 0.90 13.14 -3.63
C GLN A 159 1.54 12.68 -2.31
N ASP A 160 2.77 12.18 -2.39
CA ASP A 160 3.57 11.82 -1.22
C ASP A 160 3.63 12.97 -0.20
N ILE A 161 3.51 12.60 1.06
CA ILE A 161 3.35 13.52 2.19
C ILE A 161 4.70 13.69 2.87
N ARG A 162 5.24 14.91 2.86
CA ARG A 162 6.44 15.24 3.63
C ARG A 162 6.06 15.49 5.08
N ILE A 163 6.73 14.79 6.00
CA ILE A 163 6.61 15.01 7.43
C ILE A 163 7.38 16.29 7.78
N PRO A 164 6.73 17.33 8.32
CA PRO A 164 7.42 18.52 8.81
C PRO A 164 8.44 18.17 9.90
N ALA A 165 9.60 18.85 9.88
CA ALA A 165 10.58 18.72 10.95
C ALA A 165 9.93 19.08 12.31
N GLY A 166 10.19 18.28 13.33
CA GLY A 166 9.62 18.49 14.66
C GLY A 166 8.22 17.92 14.88
N LEU A 167 7.49 17.46 13.85
CA LEU A 167 6.10 17.01 14.02
C LEU A 167 5.99 15.79 14.96
N PHE A 168 7.00 14.93 15.00
CA PHE A 168 7.07 13.75 15.88
C PHE A 168 8.19 13.85 16.92
N CYS A 169 8.76 15.05 17.09
CA CYS A 169 9.72 15.31 18.16
C CYS A 169 9.01 15.56 19.49
#